data_AF-A0ABD6DR95-F1
#
_entry.id   AF-A0ABD6DR95-F1
#
_cell.length_a   1.000
_cell.length_b   1.000
_cell.length_c   1.000
_cell.angle_alpha   90.00
_cell.angle_beta   90.00
_cell.angle_gamma   90.00
#
_symmetry.space_group_name_H-M   'P 1'
#
loop_
_entity.id
_entity.type
_entity.pdbx_description
1 polymer ?
#
loop_
_entity_poly.entity_id
_entity_poly.type
_entity_poly.pdbx_seq_one_letter_code
_entity_poly.pdbx_strand_id
1 'polypeptide(L)'
;MVRVVDRVPIHCTCPADEHYDDACKHRVAVAIRGPVLNAAVDATVATDGGSVVSKSDETGTKCDQECECDKLPDGVPCWPCYCDGEATFEPVDRSSHTP
;
A
#
# COMPACT_ATOMS: atom_id res chain seq x y z
N MET A 1 22.74 -8.24 1.48
CA MET A 1 22.24 -9.01 0.33
C MET A 1 21.66 -10.33 0.81
N VAL A 2 20.54 -10.80 0.24
CA VAL A 2 19.94 -12.12 0.56
C VAL A 2 20.36 -13.15 -0.49
N ARG A 3 20.80 -14.33 -0.05
CA ARG A 3 21.09 -15.49 -0.91
C ARG A 3 19.88 -16.42 -0.94
N VAL A 4 19.47 -16.83 -2.14
CA VAL A 4 18.29 -17.66 -2.39
C VAL A 4 18.71 -18.95 -3.10
N VAL A 5 18.21 -20.08 -2.62
CA VAL A 5 18.36 -21.42 -3.23
C VAL A 5 16.98 -22.04 -3.30
N ASP A 6 16.59 -22.55 -4.47
CA ASP A 6 15.27 -23.17 -4.70
C ASP A 6 14.09 -22.31 -4.21
N ARG A 7 14.18 -21.00 -4.43
CA ARG A 7 13.21 -19.97 -3.98
C ARG A 7 13.12 -19.78 -2.46
N VAL A 8 13.98 -20.42 -1.68
CA VAL A 8 14.08 -20.25 -0.23
C VAL A 8 15.24 -19.31 0.11
N PRO A 9 15.01 -18.21 0.85
CA PRO A 9 16.08 -17.33 1.31
C PRO A 9 16.81 -17.96 2.49
N ILE A 10 18.02 -18.46 2.23
CA ILE A 10 18.79 -19.26 3.19
C ILE A 10 19.81 -18.46 4.02
N HIS A 11 20.22 -17.29 3.55
CA HIS A 11 21.22 -16.46 4.24
C HIS A 11 21.06 -14.98 3.86
N CYS A 12 21.47 -14.08 4.75
CA CYS A 12 21.56 -12.65 4.52
C CYS A 12 22.87 -12.08 5.08
N THR A 13 23.51 -11.17 4.36
CA THR A 13 24.74 -10.49 4.85
C THR A 13 24.45 -9.37 5.87
N CYS A 14 23.32 -9.43 6.59
CA CYS A 14 22.96 -8.40 7.56
C CYS A 14 23.30 -8.86 8.98
N PRO A 15 23.59 -7.95 9.93
CA PRO A 15 24.00 -8.34 11.28
C PRO A 15 23.01 -9.25 12.00
N ALA A 16 21.71 -9.10 11.70
CA ALA A 16 20.68 -9.94 12.32
C ALA A 16 20.78 -11.42 11.94
N ASP A 17 21.31 -11.75 10.76
CA ASP A 17 21.49 -13.16 10.33
C ASP A 17 22.73 -13.79 10.99
N GLU A 18 23.63 -12.98 11.55
CA GLU A 18 24.81 -13.43 12.30
C GLU A 18 24.51 -13.57 13.80
N HIS A 19 23.67 -12.69 14.34
CA HIS A 19 23.40 -12.60 15.78
C HIS A 19 22.19 -13.42 16.25
N TYR A 20 21.32 -13.86 15.34
CA TYR A 20 20.10 -14.57 15.67
C TYR A 20 19.93 -15.81 14.78
N ASP A 21 19.43 -16.89 15.36
CA ASP A 21 19.17 -18.15 14.64
C ASP A 21 17.93 -18.06 13.73
N ASP A 22 17.00 -17.15 14.05
CA ASP A 22 15.78 -16.93 13.28
C ASP A 22 16.03 -16.16 11.97
N ALA A 23 15.13 -16.33 11.00
CA ALA A 23 15.18 -15.60 9.75
C ALA A 23 15.06 -14.08 9.99
N CYS A 24 16.11 -13.33 9.61
CA CYS A 24 16.05 -11.87 9.64
C CYS A 24 14.89 -11.34 8.76
N LYS A 25 14.36 -10.15 9.09
CA LYS A 25 13.26 -9.51 8.35
C LYS A 25 13.48 -9.45 6.83
N HIS A 26 14.74 -9.37 6.38
CA HIS A 26 15.08 -9.36 4.96
C HIS A 26 14.81 -10.71 4.30
N ARG A 27 15.17 -11.82 4.94
CA ARG A 27 14.85 -13.18 4.46
C ARG A 27 13.34 -13.39 4.43
N VAL A 28 12.63 -12.97 5.48
CA VAL A 28 11.16 -13.04 5.53
C VAL A 28 10.52 -12.22 4.40
N ALA A 29 10.94 -10.97 4.21
CA ALA A 29 10.42 -10.12 3.15
C ALA A 29 10.62 -10.73 1.75
N VAL A 30 11.78 -11.33 1.48
CA VAL A 30 12.05 -12.01 0.21
C VAL A 30 11.15 -13.24 0.04
N ALA A 31 10.94 -14.03 1.11
CA ALA A 31 10.10 -15.22 1.07
C ALA A 31 8.63 -14.90 0.72
N ILE A 32 8.08 -13.83 1.31
CA ILE A 32 6.65 -13.49 1.14
C ILE A 32 6.37 -12.65 -0.10
N ARG A 33 7.36 -11.97 -0.68
CA ARG A 33 7.15 -11.02 -1.78
C ARG A 33 6.43 -11.63 -2.98
N GLY A 34 6.86 -12.82 -3.43
CA GLY A 34 6.24 -13.49 -4.60
C GLY A 34 4.76 -13.82 -4.35
N PRO A 35 4.44 -14.59 -3.30
CA PRO A 35 3.06 -14.90 -2.94
C PRO A 35 2.18 -13.67 -2.73
N VAL A 36 2.67 -12.64 -2.02
CA VAL A 36 1.90 -11.42 -1.76
C VAL A 36 1.66 -10.62 -3.04
N LEU A 37 2.66 -10.46 -3.90
CA LEU A 37 2.48 -9.76 -5.18
C LEU A 37 1.52 -10.51 -6.11
N ASN A 38 1.64 -11.84 -6.20
CA ASN A 38 0.72 -12.65 -6.99
C ASN A 38 -0.70 -12.53 -6.45
N ALA A 39 -0.88 -12.68 -5.14
CA ALA A 39 -2.18 -12.52 -4.51
C ALA A 39 -2.76 -11.12 -4.73
N ALA A 40 -1.93 -10.07 -4.69
CA ALA A 40 -2.37 -8.70 -4.97
C ALA A 40 -2.82 -8.54 -6.44
N VAL A 41 -2.07 -9.11 -7.39
CA VAL A 41 -2.44 -9.11 -8.82
C VAL A 41 -3.74 -9.90 -9.02
N ASP A 42 -3.85 -11.09 -8.44
CA ASP A 42 -5.05 -11.94 -8.55
C ASP A 42 -6.27 -11.29 -7.86
N ALA A 43 -6.05 -10.60 -6.73
CA ALA A 43 -7.09 -9.91 -5.96
C ALA A 43 -7.47 -8.54 -6.53
N THR A 44 -6.76 -8.01 -7.54
CA THR A 44 -7.18 -6.78 -8.23
C THR A 44 -8.55 -6.90 -8.91
N VAL A 45 -9.21 -8.07 -8.85
CA VAL A 45 -10.55 -8.32 -9.38
C VAL A 45 -11.70 -7.94 -8.43
N ALA A 46 -11.47 -7.66 -7.14
CA ALA A 46 -12.57 -7.27 -6.24
C ALA A 46 -12.13 -6.54 -4.97
N THR A 47 -11.61 -5.32 -5.10
CA THR A 47 -11.63 -4.36 -3.98
C THR A 47 -12.53 -3.20 -4.38
N ASP A 48 -13.49 -2.87 -3.53
CA ASP A 48 -14.47 -1.77 -3.66
C ASP A 48 -13.87 -0.35 -3.74
N GLY A 49 -12.56 -0.23 -3.97
CA GLY A 49 -11.85 1.01 -4.30
C GLY A 49 -11.20 1.04 -5.69
N GLY A 50 -11.37 0.03 -6.55
CA GLY A 50 -10.80 0.02 -7.91
C GLY A 50 -11.64 -0.82 -8.86
N SER A 51 -12.34 -0.17 -9.79
CA SER A 51 -13.17 -0.85 -10.79
C SER A 51 -12.30 -1.63 -11.77
N VAL A 52 -12.51 -2.95 -11.86
CA VAL A 52 -12.01 -3.72 -13.01
C VAL A 52 -12.84 -3.36 -14.24
N VAL A 53 -12.25 -2.57 -15.14
CA VAL A 53 -12.76 -2.46 -16.51
C VAL A 53 -12.49 -3.79 -17.21
N SER A 54 -13.42 -4.72 -17.08
CA SER A 54 -13.61 -5.73 -18.12
C SER A 54 -14.02 -4.97 -19.38
N LYS A 55 -13.25 -5.13 -20.45
CA LYS A 55 -13.45 -4.43 -21.72
C LYS A 55 -14.69 -4.97 -22.44
N SER A 56 -15.87 -4.64 -21.92
CA SER A 56 -17.16 -4.82 -22.58
C SER A 56 -18.14 -3.79 -21.99
N ASP A 57 -18.56 -2.90 -22.88
CA ASP A 57 -19.69 -1.99 -22.80
C ASP A 57 -19.57 -0.73 -21.94
N GLU A 58 -19.46 0.36 -22.68
CA GLU A 58 -19.73 1.74 -22.35
C GLU A 58 -21.05 1.97 -21.59
N THR A 59 -21.01 1.91 -20.27
CA THR A 59 -21.85 2.77 -19.44
C THR A 59 -21.00 3.37 -18.34
N GLY A 60 -20.52 4.60 -18.58
CA GLY A 60 -19.95 5.42 -17.53
C GLY A 60 -21.02 5.66 -16.47
N THR A 61 -20.95 4.90 -15.38
CA THR A 61 -21.59 5.27 -14.12
C THR A 61 -21.01 6.63 -13.76
N LYS A 62 -21.81 7.68 -13.93
CA LYS A 62 -21.49 8.97 -13.32
C LYS A 62 -21.28 8.71 -11.83
N CYS A 63 -20.15 9.15 -11.33
CA CYS A 63 -19.85 9.20 -9.90
C CYS A 63 -20.76 10.27 -9.27
N ASP A 64 -22.07 10.01 -9.22
CA ASP A 64 -23.02 10.73 -8.37
C ASP A 64 -22.99 10.15 -6.94
N GLN A 65 -21.83 9.59 -6.52
CA GLN A 65 -21.57 9.32 -5.12
C GLN A 65 -21.00 10.61 -4.56
N GLU A 66 -21.88 11.40 -3.96
CA GLU A 66 -21.56 12.63 -3.22
C GLU A 66 -20.26 12.40 -2.43
N CYS A 67 -19.21 13.19 -2.70
CA CYS A 67 -17.99 13.10 -1.91
C CYS A 67 -18.36 13.25 -0.44
N GLU A 68 -18.11 12.23 0.39
CA GLU A 68 -18.28 12.33 1.85
C GLU A 68 -17.14 13.13 2.49
N CYS A 69 -16.74 14.22 1.82
CA CYS A 69 -15.71 15.15 2.24
C CYS A 69 -16.04 15.72 3.64
N ASP A 70 -17.33 15.90 3.96
CA ASP A 70 -17.82 16.42 5.25
C ASP A 70 -17.67 15.45 6.43
N LYS A 71 -17.35 14.16 6.18
CA LYS A 71 -17.13 13.16 7.24
C LYS A 71 -15.67 13.05 7.67
N LEU A 72 -14.77 13.77 7.00
CA LEU A 72 -13.34 13.74 7.29
C LEU A 72 -12.98 14.77 8.37
N PRO A 73 -11.93 14.50 9.16
CA PRO A 73 -11.39 15.50 10.08
C PRO A 73 -10.99 16.77 9.35
N ASP A 74 -11.14 17.92 10.01
CA ASP A 74 -10.69 19.21 9.49
C ASP A 74 -9.21 19.15 9.06
N GLY A 75 -8.91 19.74 7.91
CA GLY A 75 -7.55 19.79 7.33
C GLY A 75 -7.11 18.51 6.59
N VAL A 76 -7.97 17.49 6.48
CA VAL A 76 -7.71 16.24 5.75
C VAL A 76 -8.55 16.16 4.46
N PRO A 77 -7.94 16.24 3.27
CA PRO A 77 -8.68 16.06 2.02
C PRO A 77 -9.08 14.60 1.82
N CYS A 78 -10.20 14.35 1.15
CA CYS A 78 -10.54 13.00 0.70
C CYS A 78 -9.55 12.52 -0.35
N TRP A 79 -9.43 11.19 -0.52
CA TRP A 79 -8.46 10.61 -1.44
C TRP A 79 -8.65 11.05 -2.90
N PRO A 80 -9.87 11.07 -3.48
CA PRO A 80 -10.09 11.61 -4.81
C PRO A 80 -9.57 13.05 -4.96
N CYS A 81 -9.96 13.94 -4.06
CA CYS A 81 -9.58 15.35 -4.14
C CYS A 81 -8.08 15.61 -3.97
N TYR A 82 -7.41 14.81 -3.16
CA TYR A 82 -5.96 14.86 -3.06
C TYR A 82 -5.26 14.35 -4.33
N CYS A 83 -5.75 13.24 -4.90
CA CYS A 83 -5.20 12.67 -6.12
C CYS A 83 -5.39 13.57 -7.35
N ASP A 84 -6.54 14.23 -7.46
CA ASP A 84 -6.85 15.15 -8.56
C ASP A 84 -6.19 16.53 -8.38
N GLY A 85 -5.56 16.77 -7.23
CA GLY A 85 -4.84 18.02 -6.93
C GLY A 85 -5.75 19.20 -6.61
N GLU A 86 -7.04 18.95 -6.41
CA GLU A 86 -8.05 19.93 -6.03
C GLU A 86 -8.04 20.24 -4.52
N ALA A 87 -7.38 19.41 -3.69
CA ALA A 87 -7.17 19.68 -2.27
C ALA A 87 -5.79 19.19 -1.77
N THR A 88 -5.24 19.87 -0.75
CA THR A 88 -3.96 19.53 -0.11
C THR A 88 -4.13 19.46 1.41
N PHE A 89 -3.25 18.71 2.08
CA PHE A 89 -3.19 18.73 3.54
C PHE A 89 -2.82 20.11 4.07
N GLU A 90 -3.50 20.56 5.12
CA GLU A 90 -3.08 21.76 5.82
C GLU A 90 -1.77 21.50 6.58
N PRO A 91 -0.82 22.46 6.60
CA PRO A 91 0.42 22.31 7.32
C PRO A 91 0.15 22.30 8.83
N VAL A 92 0.33 21.14 9.47
CA VAL A 92 0.32 21.05 10.93
C VAL A 92 1.61 21.66 11.47
N ASP A 93 1.49 22.68 12.33
CA ASP A 93 2.62 23.19 13.12
C ASP A 93 3.02 22.13 14.16
N ARG A 94 4.08 21.38 13.86
CA ARG A 94 4.63 20.34 14.74
C ARG A 94 5.48 20.92 15.88
N SER A 95 5.54 22.24 16.04
CA SER A 95 6.39 22.93 17.02
C SER A 95 5.89 22.77 18.46
N SER A 96 4.71 22.19 18.67
CA SER A 96 4.08 21.98 19.97
C SER A 96 4.23 20.55 20.54
N HIS A 97 4.82 19.61 19.81
CA HIS A 97 5.17 18.29 20.37
C HIS A 97 6.52 18.37 21.09
N THR A 98 6.50 18.74 22.37
CA THR A 98 7.61 18.44 23.29
C THR A 98 7.68 16.93 23.54
N PRO A 99 8.89 16.33 23.53
CA PRO A 99 9.11 14.89 23.70
C PRO A 99 8.74 14.37 25.09
#